data_AF-A0A8S9UBS8-F1
#
_entry.id   AF-A0A8S9UBS8-F1
#
_cell.length_a   1.000
_cell.length_b   1.000
_cell.length_c   1.000
_cell.angle_alpha   90.00
_cell.angle_beta   90.00
_cell.angle_gamma   90.00
#
_symmetry.space_group_name_H-M   'P 1'
#
loop_
_entity.id
_entity.type
_entity.pdbx_description
1 polymer ?
#
loop_
_entity_poly.entity_id
_entity_poly.type
_entity_poly.pdbx_seq_one_letter_code
_entity_poly.pdbx_strand_id
1 'polypeptide(L)'
;MNTTITKRSIATNLEFSLLERLLNQTADDVSNCLKLLKKKLRKHDSRNLPGFHYRSTCKYCLKVDIRVVKEMISEMRQVAKRVSQNKIPTQSDINAARITANGTADALNDLVKAGRTYDQNRGRTDNEVQDKMAEGEGSREKAETVEALVKSTLRDNFMGFEALETQIAVVEKALLPW
;
A
#
# COMPACT_ATOMS: atom_id res chain seq x y z
N MET A 1 -44.38 -14.17 8.84
CA MET A 1 -43.02 -14.72 8.71
C MET A 1 -42.18 -14.10 7.58
N ASN A 2 -42.76 -13.35 6.63
CA ASN A 2 -42.00 -12.82 5.48
C ASN A 2 -41.24 -11.51 5.75
N THR A 3 -41.71 -10.68 6.68
CA THR A 3 -41.15 -9.35 6.99
C THR A 3 -39.74 -9.37 7.60
N THR A 4 -39.40 -10.41 8.36
CA THR A 4 -38.06 -10.59 8.96
C THR A 4 -37.03 -11.07 7.94
N ILE A 5 -37.43 -11.91 6.98
CA ILE A 5 -36.56 -12.41 5.91
C ILE A 5 -36.20 -11.28 4.93
N THR A 6 -37.18 -10.45 4.56
CA THR A 6 -36.94 -9.30 3.67
C THR A 6 -36.03 -8.24 4.29
N LYS A 7 -36.24 -7.89 5.57
CA LYS A 7 -35.36 -6.94 6.28
C LYS A 7 -33.92 -7.44 6.39
N ARG A 8 -33.73 -8.75 6.62
CA ARG A 8 -32.40 -9.38 6.68
C ARG A 8 -31.69 -9.28 5.33
N SER A 9 -32.34 -9.65 4.23
CA SER A 9 -31.76 -9.56 2.89
C SER A 9 -31.34 -8.14 2.52
N ILE A 10 -32.11 -7.13 2.92
CA ILE A 10 -31.77 -5.71 2.71
C ILE A 10 -30.52 -5.32 3.51
N ALA A 11 -30.45 -5.69 4.79
CA ALA A 11 -29.29 -5.40 5.63
C ALA A 11 -28.01 -6.04 5.07
N THR A 12 -28.07 -7.31 4.67
CA THR A 12 -26.91 -8.00 4.10
C THR A 12 -26.45 -7.33 2.79
N ASN A 13 -27.38 -6.96 1.90
CA ASN A 13 -27.06 -6.22 0.68
C ASN A 13 -26.35 -4.88 0.94
N LEU A 14 -26.77 -4.13 1.96
CA LEU A 14 -26.13 -2.87 2.33
C LEU A 14 -24.68 -3.07 2.81
N GLU A 15 -24.45 -4.09 3.65
CA GLU A 15 -23.10 -4.42 4.14
C GLU A 15 -22.17 -4.82 3.00
N PHE A 16 -22.69 -5.48 1.96
CA PHE A 16 -21.92 -5.87 0.79
C PHE A 16 -21.60 -4.70 -0.14
N SER A 17 -22.56 -3.81 -0.39
CA SER A 17 -22.30 -2.57 -1.14
C SER A 17 -21.29 -1.68 -0.42
N LEU A 18 -21.32 -1.66 0.92
CA LEU A 18 -20.32 -0.96 1.71
C LEU A 18 -18.93 -1.60 1.58
N LEU A 19 -18.84 -2.94 1.58
CA LEU A 19 -17.58 -3.66 1.36
C LEU A 19 -16.99 -3.37 -0.02
N GLU A 20 -17.77 -3.44 -1.10
CA GLU A 20 -17.33 -3.06 -2.45
C GLU A 20 -16.76 -1.63 -2.45
N ARG A 21 -17.50 -0.69 -1.85
CA ARG A 21 -17.09 0.71 -1.79
C ARG A 21 -15.75 0.87 -1.06
N LEU A 22 -15.58 0.23 0.09
CA LEU A 22 -14.36 0.31 0.88
C LEU A 22 -13.16 -0.35 0.17
N LEU A 23 -13.36 -1.46 -0.54
CA LEU A 23 -12.32 -2.07 -1.37
C LEU A 23 -11.84 -1.10 -2.47
N ASN A 24 -12.78 -0.49 -3.20
CA ASN A 24 -12.44 0.49 -4.24
C ASN A 24 -11.77 1.74 -3.67
N GLN A 25 -12.28 2.27 -2.57
CA GLN A 25 -11.72 3.44 -1.91
C GLN A 25 -10.28 3.19 -1.43
N THR A 26 -10.05 2.05 -0.77
CA THR A 26 -8.70 1.64 -0.32
C THR A 26 -7.76 1.51 -1.51
N ALA A 27 -8.21 0.87 -2.60
CA ALA A 27 -7.41 0.73 -3.83
C ALA A 27 -7.04 2.09 -4.45
N ASP A 28 -7.96 3.05 -4.43
CA ASP A 28 -7.73 4.41 -4.95
C ASP A 28 -6.78 5.22 -4.06
N ASP A 29 -6.93 5.13 -2.74
CA ASP A 29 -6.05 5.79 -1.78
C ASP A 29 -4.60 5.29 -1.94
N VAL A 30 -4.40 3.97 -1.98
CA VAL A 30 -3.08 3.37 -2.20
C VAL A 30 -2.51 3.75 -3.57
N SER A 31 -3.35 3.75 -4.62
CA SER A 31 -2.94 4.17 -5.97
C SER A 31 -2.49 5.63 -6.02
N ASN A 32 -3.19 6.53 -5.34
CA ASN A 32 -2.84 7.95 -5.26
C ASN A 32 -1.56 8.16 -4.42
N CYS A 33 -1.41 7.43 -3.32
CA CYS A 33 -0.16 7.39 -2.55
C CYS A 33 1.03 7.02 -3.41
N LEU A 34 0.92 5.95 -4.20
CA LEU A 34 2.01 5.52 -5.09
C LEU A 34 2.33 6.58 -6.17
N LYS A 35 1.34 7.27 -6.71
CA LYS A 35 1.57 8.37 -7.67
C LYS A 35 2.36 9.50 -7.02
N LEU A 36 2.01 9.88 -5.79
CA LEU A 36 2.71 10.93 -5.05
C LEU A 36 4.12 10.49 -4.65
N LEU A 37 4.28 9.27 -4.13
CA LEU A 37 5.55 8.69 -3.76
C LEU A 37 6.52 8.70 -4.95
N LYS A 38 6.08 8.27 -6.13
CA LYS A 38 6.91 8.31 -7.34
C LYS A 38 7.39 9.72 -7.71
N LYS A 39 6.57 10.75 -7.48
CA LYS A 39 6.96 12.15 -7.69
C LYS A 39 7.99 12.59 -6.65
N LYS A 40 7.78 12.24 -5.38
CA LYS A 40 8.70 12.52 -4.27
C LYS A 40 10.05 11.83 -4.45
N LEU A 41 10.08 10.55 -4.82
CA LEU A 41 11.31 9.80 -5.13
C LEU A 41 12.09 10.44 -6.26
N ARG A 42 11.43 10.82 -7.36
CA ARG A 42 12.09 11.54 -8.47
C ARG A 42 12.74 12.85 -8.00
N LYS A 43 12.07 13.59 -7.11
CA LYS A 43 12.58 14.85 -6.56
C LYS A 43 13.76 14.60 -5.62
N HIS A 44 13.69 13.56 -4.81
CA HIS A 44 14.79 13.12 -3.95
C HIS A 44 16.02 12.73 -4.78
N ASP A 45 15.84 11.88 -5.80
CA ASP A 45 16.90 11.50 -6.73
C ASP A 45 17.53 12.74 -7.40
N SER A 46 16.73 13.69 -7.88
CA SER A 46 17.27 14.89 -8.54
C SER A 46 18.10 15.79 -7.61
N ARG A 47 17.82 15.78 -6.30
CA ARG A 47 18.52 16.59 -5.30
C ARG A 47 19.78 15.91 -4.80
N ASN A 48 19.70 14.61 -4.55
CA ASN A 48 20.76 13.85 -3.89
C ASN A 48 21.69 13.14 -4.87
N LEU A 49 21.29 13.01 -6.14
CA LEU A 49 21.99 12.26 -7.18
C LEU A 49 22.10 12.97 -8.53
N PRO A 50 22.54 14.24 -8.60
CA PRO A 50 22.80 14.89 -9.88
C PRO A 50 23.90 14.13 -10.64
N GLY A 51 23.60 13.67 -11.86
CA GLY A 51 24.57 13.01 -12.75
C GLY A 51 24.82 11.51 -12.51
N PHE A 52 24.15 10.88 -11.54
CA PHE A 52 24.33 9.45 -11.25
C PHE A 52 23.59 8.52 -12.23
N HIS A 53 24.12 7.30 -12.38
CA HIS A 53 23.51 6.26 -13.21
C HIS A 53 22.11 5.89 -12.70
N TYR A 54 21.14 5.80 -13.62
CA TYR A 54 19.74 5.46 -13.35
C TYR A 54 19.54 4.25 -12.40
N ARG A 55 20.41 3.24 -12.46
CA ARG A 55 20.35 2.04 -11.60
C ARG A 55 20.62 2.30 -10.11
N SER A 56 21.24 3.41 -9.77
CA SER A 56 21.53 3.83 -8.38
C SER A 56 20.45 4.73 -7.76
N THR A 57 19.41 5.05 -8.53
CA THR A 57 18.30 5.89 -8.07
C THR A 57 17.35 5.10 -7.18
N CYS A 58 16.81 5.75 -6.15
CA CYS A 58 15.82 5.11 -5.28
C CYS A 58 14.58 4.69 -6.10
N LYS A 59 14.22 5.46 -7.12
CA LYS A 59 13.16 5.11 -8.07
C LYS A 59 13.39 3.77 -8.77
N TYR A 60 14.63 3.44 -9.13
CA TYR A 60 14.96 2.16 -9.76
C TYR A 60 14.93 1.03 -8.73
N CYS A 61 15.54 1.23 -7.56
CA CYS A 61 15.59 0.23 -6.50
C CYS A 61 14.21 -0.19 -6.00
N LEU A 62 13.29 0.77 -5.81
CA LEU A 62 11.93 0.48 -5.32
C LEU A 62 10.96 0.05 -6.45
N LYS A 63 11.42 -0.07 -7.70
CA LYS A 63 10.54 -0.29 -8.85
C LYS A 63 9.77 -1.62 -8.77
N VAL A 64 10.41 -2.66 -8.24
CA VAL A 64 9.81 -4.00 -8.11
C VAL A 64 8.69 -3.96 -7.08
N ASP A 65 8.96 -3.45 -5.88
CA ASP A 65 7.95 -3.34 -4.80
C ASP A 65 6.78 -2.44 -5.22
N ILE A 66 7.05 -1.31 -5.89
CA ILE A 66 5.99 -0.45 -6.46
C ILE A 66 5.12 -1.23 -7.47
N ARG A 67 5.69 -2.17 -8.23
CA ARG A 67 4.92 -3.00 -9.16
C ARG A 67 4.04 -3.99 -8.40
N VAL A 68 4.57 -4.64 -7.36
CA VAL A 68 3.80 -5.57 -6.52
C VAL A 68 2.60 -4.86 -5.88
N VAL A 69 2.78 -3.67 -5.30
CA VAL A 69 1.65 -2.92 -4.72
C VAL A 69 0.60 -2.58 -5.79
N LYS A 70 1.00 -2.28 -7.03
CA LYS A 70 0.05 -2.04 -8.13
C LYS A 70 -0.73 -3.27 -8.57
N GLU A 71 -0.09 -4.42 -8.51
CA GLU A 71 -0.74 -5.71 -8.77
C GLU A 71 -1.81 -5.96 -7.71
N MET A 72 -1.46 -5.80 -6.43
CA MET A 72 -2.41 -5.90 -5.31
C MET A 72 -3.58 -4.91 -5.42
N ILE A 73 -3.36 -3.66 -5.85
CA ILE A 73 -4.43 -2.70 -6.14
C ILE A 73 -5.38 -3.25 -7.22
N SER A 74 -4.83 -3.89 -8.25
CA SER A 74 -5.62 -4.44 -9.36
C SER A 74 -6.45 -5.64 -8.90
N GLU A 75 -5.86 -6.52 -8.08
CA GLU A 75 -6.58 -7.61 -7.43
C GLU A 75 -7.69 -7.10 -6.52
N MET A 76 -7.45 -6.04 -5.73
CA MET A 76 -8.45 -5.46 -4.82
C MET A 76 -9.68 -4.97 -5.56
N ARG A 77 -9.47 -4.29 -6.71
CA ARG A 77 -10.55 -3.87 -7.60
C ARG A 77 -11.28 -5.04 -8.25
N GLN A 78 -10.55 -6.11 -8.57
CA GLN A 78 -11.16 -7.33 -9.10
C GLN A 78 -12.04 -8.02 -8.04
N VAL A 79 -11.59 -8.07 -6.79
CA VAL A 79 -12.41 -8.57 -5.67
C VAL A 79 -13.64 -7.68 -5.47
N ALA A 80 -13.50 -6.36 -5.48
CA ALA A 80 -14.63 -5.44 -5.35
C ALA A 80 -15.71 -5.70 -6.42
N LYS A 81 -15.27 -5.91 -7.67
CA LYS A 81 -16.16 -6.27 -8.78
C LYS A 81 -16.84 -7.63 -8.58
N ARG A 82 -16.13 -8.63 -8.04
CA ARG A 82 -16.73 -9.94 -7.74
C ARG A 82 -17.81 -9.83 -6.66
N VAL A 83 -17.53 -9.06 -5.59
CA VAL A 83 -18.49 -8.80 -4.51
C VAL A 83 -19.76 -8.16 -5.04
N SER A 84 -19.68 -7.24 -6.01
CA SER A 84 -20.86 -6.56 -6.54
C SER A 84 -21.62 -7.28 -7.64
N GLN A 85 -20.95 -8.19 -8.36
CA GLN A 85 -21.60 -9.01 -9.39
C GLN A 85 -22.45 -10.15 -8.80
N ASN A 86 -22.15 -10.60 -7.58
CA ASN A 86 -22.87 -11.68 -6.94
C ASN A 86 -24.11 -11.14 -6.21
N LYS A 87 -25.31 -11.64 -6.56
CA LYS A 87 -26.57 -11.31 -5.86
C LYS A 87 -26.53 -11.66 -4.37
N ILE A 88 -25.68 -12.62 -4.01
CA ILE A 88 -25.33 -13.01 -2.64
C ILE A 88 -23.81 -13.27 -2.67
N PRO A 89 -22.98 -12.39 -2.10
CA PRO A 89 -21.55 -12.62 -1.97
C PRO A 89 -21.27 -13.92 -1.23
N THR A 90 -20.30 -14.66 -1.75
CA THR A 90 -19.93 -15.96 -1.24
C THR A 90 -18.89 -15.82 -0.13
N GLN A 91 -18.80 -16.81 0.78
CA GLN A 91 -17.71 -16.89 1.75
C GLN A 91 -16.33 -16.77 1.08
N SER A 92 -16.19 -17.31 -0.14
CA SER A 92 -14.98 -17.18 -0.95
C SER A 92 -14.66 -15.74 -1.37
N ASP A 93 -15.66 -14.90 -1.66
CA ASP A 93 -15.43 -13.49 -2.03
C ASP A 93 -14.92 -12.69 -0.82
N ILE A 94 -15.47 -12.97 0.36
CA ILE A 94 -15.07 -12.30 1.60
C ILE A 94 -13.67 -12.75 2.04
N ASN A 95 -13.36 -14.04 1.91
CA ASN A 95 -12.01 -14.54 2.12
C ASN A 95 -11.01 -13.92 1.12
N ALA A 96 -11.41 -13.76 -0.15
CA ALA A 96 -10.58 -13.06 -1.13
C ALA A 96 -10.35 -11.59 -0.75
N ALA A 97 -11.37 -10.88 -0.27
CA ALA A 97 -11.23 -9.50 0.22
C ALA A 97 -10.22 -9.40 1.36
N ARG A 98 -10.28 -10.33 2.32
CA ARG A 98 -9.33 -10.43 3.43
C ARG A 98 -7.91 -10.69 2.96
N ILE A 99 -7.72 -11.71 2.13
CA ILE A 99 -6.39 -12.09 1.61
C ILE A 99 -5.79 -10.92 0.84
N THR A 100 -6.56 -10.27 -0.04
CA THR A 100 -6.08 -9.14 -0.83
C THR A 100 -5.79 -7.90 0.03
N ALA A 101 -6.59 -7.61 1.06
CA ALA A 101 -6.30 -6.52 2.01
C ALA A 101 -4.96 -6.76 2.73
N ASN A 102 -4.78 -7.95 3.31
CA ASN A 102 -3.55 -8.32 4.01
C ASN A 102 -2.33 -8.30 3.08
N GLY A 103 -2.44 -8.91 1.89
CA GLY A 103 -1.36 -8.90 0.92
C GLY A 103 -1.01 -7.49 0.41
N THR A 104 -1.98 -6.57 0.35
CA THR A 104 -1.70 -5.16 0.06
C THR A 104 -0.93 -4.49 1.20
N ALA A 105 -1.32 -4.74 2.45
CA ALA A 105 -0.62 -4.22 3.61
C ALA A 105 0.83 -4.75 3.69
N ASP A 106 1.04 -6.04 3.44
CA ASP A 106 2.36 -6.66 3.39
C ASP A 106 3.22 -6.07 2.27
N ALA A 107 2.66 -5.90 1.06
CA ALA A 107 3.36 -5.27 -0.06
C ALA A 107 3.78 -3.81 0.25
N LEU A 108 2.96 -3.06 0.98
CA LEU A 108 3.31 -1.71 1.43
C LEU A 108 4.42 -1.72 2.49
N ASN A 109 4.40 -2.68 3.41
CA ASN A 109 5.48 -2.87 4.38
C ASN A 109 6.79 -3.27 3.70
N ASP A 110 6.74 -4.12 2.68
CA ASP A 110 7.91 -4.50 1.90
C ASP A 110 8.46 -3.34 1.08
N LEU A 111 7.59 -2.46 0.56
CA LEU A 111 8.03 -1.20 -0.05
C LEU A 111 8.77 -0.28 0.94
N VAL A 112 8.32 -0.22 2.20
CA VAL A 112 9.04 0.51 3.27
C VAL A 112 10.41 -0.13 3.54
N LYS A 113 10.46 -1.46 3.63
CA LYS A 113 11.72 -2.20 3.82
C LYS A 113 12.68 -1.99 2.64
N ALA A 114 12.18 -1.96 1.40
CA ALA A 114 12.98 -1.66 0.22
C ALA A 114 13.60 -0.26 0.29
N GLY A 115 12.85 0.73 0.80
CA GLY A 115 13.37 2.06 1.14
C GLY A 115 14.53 2.00 2.15
N ARG A 116 14.36 1.23 3.23
CA ARG A 116 15.43 1.02 4.22
C ARG A 116 16.67 0.37 3.62
N THR A 117 16.50 -0.68 2.84
CA THR A 117 17.61 -1.39 2.17
C THR A 117 18.38 -0.45 1.25
N TYR A 118 17.67 0.43 0.53
CA TYR A 118 18.30 1.47 -0.27
C TYR A 118 19.17 2.41 0.59
N ASP A 119 18.61 2.94 1.68
CA ASP A 119 19.32 3.85 2.58
C ASP A 119 20.57 3.18 3.20
N GLN A 120 20.46 1.92 3.60
CA GLN A 120 21.58 1.14 4.16
C GLN A 120 22.70 0.92 3.15
N ASN A 121 22.35 0.57 1.91
CA ASN A 121 23.33 0.38 0.84
C ASN A 121 24.05 1.70 0.50
N ARG A 122 23.33 2.82 0.56
CA ARG A 122 23.89 4.17 0.41
C ARG A 122 24.86 4.54 1.54
N GLY A 123 24.48 4.31 2.79
CA GLY A 123 25.35 4.58 3.95
C GLY A 123 26.63 3.75 3.94
N ARG A 124 26.57 2.50 3.46
CA ARG A 124 27.78 1.68 3.26
C ARG A 124 28.69 2.24 2.18
N THR A 125 28.15 2.67 1.04
CA THR A 125 28.96 3.27 -0.03
C THR A 125 29.60 4.59 0.40
N ASP A 126 28.92 5.41 1.20
CA ASP A 126 29.49 6.68 1.67
C ASP A 126 30.65 6.41 2.66
N ASN A 127 30.49 5.45 3.60
CA ASN A 127 31.55 5.09 4.56
C ASN A 127 32.76 4.39 3.90
N GLU A 128 32.54 3.51 2.91
CA GLU A 128 33.63 2.84 2.17
C GLU A 128 34.42 3.81 1.28
N VAL A 129 33.78 4.89 0.79
CA VAL A 129 34.45 5.96 0.02
C VAL A 129 35.20 6.90 0.97
N GLN A 130 34.69 7.13 2.18
CA GLN A 130 35.28 8.03 3.16
C GLN A 130 36.54 7.46 3.82
N ASP A 131 36.69 6.13 3.90
CA ASP A 131 37.94 5.47 4.33
C ASP A 131 39.11 5.68 3.33
N LYS A 132 38.85 6.29 2.16
CA LYS A 132 39.87 6.68 1.17
C LYS A 132 40.10 8.19 1.08
N MET A 133 39.30 9.02 1.77
CA MET A 133 39.41 10.48 1.73
C MET A 133 39.06 11.05 3.12
N ALA A 134 39.97 10.86 4.07
CA ALA A 134 39.93 11.61 5.31
C ALA A 134 40.27 13.09 5.01
N GLU A 135 39.32 13.97 5.32
CA GLU A 135 39.40 15.41 5.63
C GLU A 135 38.35 16.23 4.87
N GLY A 136 37.33 16.65 5.61
CA GLY A 136 36.27 17.51 5.12
C GLY A 136 35.01 17.41 5.97
N GLU A 137 35.06 17.95 7.20
CA GLU A 137 33.87 18.23 8.00
C GLU A 137 32.99 19.27 7.29
N GLY A 138 32.14 18.79 6.38
CA GLY A 138 30.97 19.51 5.93
C GLY A 138 29.76 18.87 6.57
N SER A 139 29.10 19.57 7.50
CA SER A 139 27.80 19.19 8.06
C SER A 139 26.77 19.06 6.93
N ARG A 140 26.73 17.91 6.27
CA ARG A 140 25.77 17.59 5.23
C ARG A 140 24.42 17.46 5.93
N GLU A 141 23.55 18.45 5.73
CA GLU A 141 22.16 18.43 6.19
C GLU A 141 21.60 17.02 6.03
N LYS A 142 21.04 16.48 7.12
CA LYS A 142 20.56 15.11 7.21
C LYS A 142 19.49 14.88 6.14
N ALA A 143 19.92 14.41 4.97
CA ALA A 143 19.04 14.19 3.84
C ALA A 143 17.92 13.25 4.28
N GLU A 144 16.67 13.62 4.01
CA GLU A 144 15.51 12.79 4.31
C GLU A 144 15.74 11.40 3.68
N THR A 145 15.72 10.36 4.50
CA THR A 145 15.98 9.00 4.04
C THR A 145 14.81 8.50 3.17
N VAL A 146 15.07 7.55 2.28
CA VAL A 146 14.02 7.00 1.41
C VAL A 146 12.97 6.24 2.24
N GLU A 147 13.38 5.51 3.29
CA GLU A 147 12.45 4.88 4.24
C GLU A 147 11.52 5.93 4.87
N ALA A 148 12.07 7.05 5.35
CA ALA A 148 11.29 8.11 5.97
C ALA A 148 10.32 8.76 4.96
N LEU A 149 10.78 8.97 3.72
CA LEU A 149 9.97 9.51 2.64
C LEU A 149 8.81 8.58 2.25
N VAL A 150 9.03 7.26 2.21
CA VAL A 150 7.98 6.28 1.96
C VAL A 150 6.98 6.29 3.11
N LYS A 151 7.44 6.19 4.36
CA LYS A 151 6.58 6.19 5.55
C LYS A 151 5.74 7.46 5.68
N SER A 152 6.35 8.64 5.50
CA SER A 152 5.62 9.91 5.57
C SER A 152 4.57 9.99 4.47
N THR A 153 4.91 9.56 3.26
CA THR A 153 3.94 9.56 2.14
C THR A 153 2.75 8.65 2.40
N LEU A 154 2.97 7.44 2.93
CA LEU A 154 1.89 6.54 3.29
C LEU A 154 1.04 7.12 4.42
N ARG A 155 1.65 7.51 5.54
CA ARG A 155 0.94 8.05 6.69
C ARG A 155 0.09 9.29 6.34
N ASP A 156 0.61 10.18 5.50
CA ASP A 156 -0.05 11.45 5.21
C ASP A 156 -1.13 11.34 4.12
N ASN A 157 -1.21 10.22 3.38
CA ASN A 157 -2.10 10.09 2.21
C ASN A 157 -2.92 8.79 2.17
N PHE A 158 -2.68 7.86 3.08
CA PHE A 158 -3.40 6.60 3.19
C PHE A 158 -4.00 6.47 4.59
N MET A 159 -5.32 6.31 4.66
CA MET A 159 -6.05 6.21 5.93
C MET A 159 -5.94 4.84 6.62
N GLY A 160 -5.23 3.88 6.03
CA GLY A 160 -5.08 2.54 6.57
C GLY A 160 -6.20 1.59 6.15
N PHE A 161 -6.15 0.37 6.69
CA PHE A 161 -7.07 -0.71 6.35
C PHE A 161 -8.20 -0.90 7.39
N GLU A 162 -8.19 -0.16 8.51
CA GLU A 162 -9.07 -0.41 9.66
C GLU A 162 -10.56 -0.45 9.30
N ALA A 163 -11.03 0.51 8.50
CA ALA A 163 -12.43 0.56 8.07
C ALA A 163 -12.78 -0.65 7.18
N LEU A 164 -11.88 -1.05 6.29
CA LEU A 164 -12.05 -2.20 5.41
C LEU A 164 -12.03 -3.51 6.21
N GLU A 165 -11.09 -3.68 7.13
CA GLU A 165 -10.98 -4.85 8.00
C GLU A 165 -12.22 -5.00 8.88
N THR A 166 -12.70 -3.90 9.46
CA THR A 166 -13.95 -3.87 10.24
C THR A 166 -15.11 -4.32 9.39
N GLN A 167 -15.23 -3.80 8.16
CA GLN A 167 -16.31 -4.18 7.26
C GLN A 167 -16.25 -5.65 6.84
N ILE A 168 -15.05 -6.17 6.55
CA ILE A 168 -14.86 -7.59 6.24
C ILE A 168 -15.35 -8.43 7.43
N ALA A 169 -15.00 -8.07 8.67
CA ALA A 169 -15.44 -8.80 9.86
C ALA A 169 -16.97 -8.75 10.08
N VAL A 170 -17.60 -7.60 9.82
CA VAL A 170 -19.07 -7.46 9.87
C VAL A 170 -19.73 -8.39 8.86
N VAL A 171 -19.23 -8.38 7.63
CA VAL A 171 -19.78 -9.19 6.54
C VAL A 171 -19.59 -10.69 6.79
N GLU A 172 -18.44 -11.12 7.31
CA GLU A 172 -18.22 -12.52 7.68
C GLU A 172 -19.19 -13.00 8.76
N LYS A 173 -19.43 -12.19 9.79
CA LYS A 173 -20.41 -12.52 10.83
C LYS A 173 -21.82 -12.64 10.27
N ALA A 174 -22.17 -11.82 9.28
CA ALA A 174 -23.48 -11.88 8.62
C ALA A 174 -23.68 -13.16 7.79
N LEU A 175 -22.61 -13.85 7.39
CA LEU A 175 -22.65 -15.09 6.61
C LEU A 175 -22.66 -16.37 7.47
N LEU A 176 -22.38 -16.29 8.77
CA LEU A 176 -22.41 -17.46 9.65
C LEU A 176 -23.86 -17.98 9.82
N PRO A 177 -24.09 -19.31 9.73
CA PRO A 177 -25.36 -19.89 10.12
C PRO A 177 -25.57 -19.69 11.62
N TRP A 178 -26.80 -19.37 12.00
CA TRP A 178 -27.22 -19.12 13.39
C TRP A 178 -27.59 -20.42 14.08
#